data_AF-A0A537PCS2-F1
#
_entry.id   AF-A0A537PCS2-F1
#
_cell.length_a   1.000
_cell.length_b   1.000
_cell.length_c   1.000
_cell.angle_alpha   90.00
_cell.angle_beta   90.00
_cell.angle_gamma   90.00
#
_symmetry.space_group_name_H-M   'P 1'
#
loop_
_entity.id
_entity.type
_entity.pdbx_description
1 polymer ?
#
loop_
_entity_poly.entity_id
_entity_poly.type
_entity_poly.pdbx_seq_one_letter_code
_entity_poly.pdbx_strand_id
1 'polypeptide(L)'
;MRAREAIDVLARQRGGAVAVCALGMAANEWWAATKSEDSFYMHGAMGFAASFALGLALSLPHVPVWLINADGSLCMNLGCLLTEASQAARNLKHFVVDNGVYQTVGGLPMVNGGRTDYAAIARAAGFPRARTIEALDELERQIPAITAEEGPSLTVLRVDPEKGFLRTPPMTYEGPEMKYRFGRALERRLGIEVFGPQGY
;
A
#
# COMPACT_ATOMS: atom_id res chain seq x y z
N MET A 1 -12.53 5.59 11.42
CA MET A 1 -13.24 4.67 10.47
C MET A 1 -12.67 3.26 10.62
N ARG A 2 -13.35 2.19 10.21
CA ARG A 2 -12.74 0.84 10.29
C ARG A 2 -11.80 0.57 9.11
N ALA A 3 -10.74 -0.21 9.35
CA ALA A 3 -9.77 -0.55 8.32
C ALA A 3 -10.41 -1.29 7.14
N ARG A 4 -11.32 -2.22 7.42
CA ARG A 4 -12.05 -2.98 6.40
C ARG A 4 -12.82 -2.07 5.45
N GLU A 5 -13.54 -1.09 5.99
CA GLU A 5 -14.39 -0.19 5.22
C GLU A 5 -13.55 0.69 4.29
N ALA A 6 -12.45 1.23 4.82
CA ALA A 6 -11.50 2.01 4.03
C ALA A 6 -10.91 1.19 2.87
N ILE A 7 -10.50 -0.05 3.14
CA ILE A 7 -9.97 -0.97 2.13
C ILE A 7 -11.02 -1.33 1.08
N ASP A 8 -12.28 -1.58 1.47
CA ASP A 8 -13.35 -1.87 0.53
C ASP A 8 -13.63 -0.67 -0.39
N VAL A 9 -13.56 0.57 0.11
CA VAL A 9 -13.66 1.79 -0.73
C VAL A 9 -12.51 1.87 -1.73
N LEU A 10 -11.27 1.68 -1.27
CA LEU A 10 -10.10 1.66 -2.17
C LEU A 10 -10.23 0.57 -3.23
N ALA A 11 -10.61 -0.65 -2.83
CA ALA A 11 -10.75 -1.78 -3.74
C ALA A 11 -11.78 -1.52 -4.84
N ARG A 12 -12.93 -0.90 -4.51
CA ARG A 12 -13.95 -0.50 -5.51
C ARG A 12 -13.43 0.54 -6.51
N GLN A 13 -12.54 1.43 -6.08
CA GLN A 13 -12.01 2.53 -6.88
C GLN A 13 -10.66 2.22 -7.53
N ARG A 14 -10.12 1.02 -7.30
CA ARG A 14 -8.81 0.57 -7.79
C ARG A 14 -8.66 0.70 -9.30
N GLY A 15 -9.73 0.42 -10.04
CA GLY A 15 -9.72 0.39 -11.50
C GLY A 15 -8.53 -0.40 -12.05
N GLY A 16 -7.74 0.24 -12.91
CA GLY A 16 -6.53 -0.32 -13.50
C GLY A 16 -5.27 -0.26 -12.62
N ALA A 17 -5.34 -0.01 -11.32
CA ALA A 17 -4.14 0.02 -10.51
C ALA A 17 -3.57 -1.38 -10.22
N VAL A 18 -2.25 -1.53 -10.22
CA VAL A 18 -1.53 -2.65 -9.62
C VAL A 18 -1.24 -2.29 -8.17
N ALA A 19 -1.62 -3.15 -7.23
CA ALA A 19 -1.42 -2.86 -5.81
C ALA A 19 -0.17 -3.55 -5.26
N VAL A 20 0.50 -2.89 -4.33
CA VAL A 20 1.57 -3.45 -3.51
C VAL A 20 1.13 -3.29 -2.05
N CYS A 21 0.92 -4.40 -1.35
CA CYS A 21 0.48 -4.40 0.03
C CYS A 21 1.66 -4.65 0.96
N ALA A 22 1.83 -3.78 1.96
CA ALA A 22 2.80 -3.98 3.01
C ALA A 22 2.41 -5.12 3.95
N LEU A 23 3.41 -5.71 4.59
CA LEU A 23 3.19 -6.72 5.63
C LEU A 23 2.26 -6.15 6.72
N GLY A 24 1.18 -6.86 7.01
CA GLY A 24 0.26 -6.50 8.08
C GLY A 24 -1.19 -6.83 7.75
N MET A 25 -2.10 -6.41 8.64
CA MET A 25 -3.53 -6.69 8.48
C MET A 25 -4.13 -6.00 7.25
N ALA A 26 -3.59 -4.86 6.80
CA ALA A 26 -4.05 -4.18 5.60
C ALA A 26 -3.91 -5.06 4.34
N ALA A 27 -2.83 -5.85 4.23
CA ALA A 27 -2.67 -6.83 3.15
C ALA A 27 -3.74 -7.93 3.19
N ASN A 28 -4.08 -8.43 4.38
CA ASN A 28 -5.11 -9.45 4.55
C ASN A 28 -6.49 -8.90 4.17
N GLU A 29 -6.82 -7.68 4.58
CA GLU A 29 -8.07 -7.02 4.18
C GLU A 29 -8.12 -6.79 2.67
N TRP A 30 -7.02 -6.35 2.07
CA TRP A 30 -6.96 -6.16 0.62
C TRP A 30 -7.19 -7.47 -0.14
N TRP A 31 -6.56 -8.56 0.31
CA TRP A 31 -6.81 -9.89 -0.24
C TRP A 31 -8.26 -10.32 -0.06
N ALA A 32 -8.85 -10.09 1.11
CA ALA A 32 -10.23 -10.45 1.38
C ALA A 32 -11.22 -9.65 0.52
N ALA A 33 -10.90 -8.40 0.17
CA ALA A 33 -11.71 -7.55 -0.69
C ALA A 33 -11.54 -7.87 -2.18
N THR A 34 -10.34 -8.24 -2.62
CA THR A 34 -10.01 -8.30 -4.06
C THR A 34 -9.70 -9.68 -4.62
N LYS A 35 -9.19 -10.62 -3.81
CA LYS A 35 -8.63 -11.92 -4.24
C LYS A 35 -7.67 -11.79 -5.43
N SER A 36 -7.01 -10.64 -5.52
CA SER A 36 -6.28 -10.22 -6.70
C SER A 36 -4.88 -10.83 -6.72
N GLU A 37 -4.56 -11.48 -7.84
CA GLU A 37 -3.20 -11.97 -8.14
C GLU A 37 -2.32 -10.89 -8.78
N ASP A 38 -2.90 -9.82 -9.33
CA ASP A 38 -2.17 -8.64 -9.83
C ASP A 38 -1.97 -7.58 -8.72
N SER A 39 -1.99 -8.02 -7.47
CA SER A 39 -1.49 -7.29 -6.31
C SER A 39 -0.30 -8.07 -5.75
N PHE A 40 0.78 -7.39 -5.41
CA PHE A 40 1.89 -8.01 -4.70
C PHE A 40 1.69 -7.84 -3.20
N TYR A 41 1.90 -8.90 -2.42
CA TYR A 41 1.74 -8.84 -0.98
C TYR A 41 3.07 -9.19 -0.30
N MET A 42 3.68 -8.17 0.31
CA MET A 42 4.99 -8.28 0.92
C MET A 42 4.89 -9.11 2.21
N HIS A 43 5.51 -10.28 2.21
CA HIS A 43 5.61 -11.15 3.38
C HIS A 43 7.04 -11.07 3.97
N GLY A 44 7.15 -11.07 5.30
CA GLY A 44 8.43 -11.22 6.00
C GLY A 44 9.42 -10.03 5.89
N ALA A 45 9.09 -8.96 5.16
CA ALA A 45 9.95 -7.80 4.96
C ALA A 45 9.19 -6.49 5.23
N MET A 46 8.97 -6.20 6.51
CA MET A 46 8.34 -4.96 6.95
C MET A 46 9.16 -3.74 6.53
N GLY A 47 8.51 -2.68 6.03
CA GLY A 47 9.18 -1.47 5.54
C GLY A 47 9.69 -1.50 4.09
N PHE A 48 9.66 -2.66 3.40
CA PHE A 48 10.18 -2.76 2.02
C PHE A 48 9.13 -2.57 0.92
N ALA A 49 7.84 -2.61 1.24
CA ALA A 49 6.77 -2.47 0.25
C ALA A 49 6.82 -1.12 -0.49
N ALA A 50 7.24 -0.05 0.18
CA ALA A 50 7.42 1.28 -0.42
C ALA A 50 8.45 1.27 -1.55
N SER A 51 9.65 0.74 -1.28
CA SER A 51 10.70 0.61 -2.29
C SER A 51 10.29 -0.27 -3.46
N PHE A 52 9.55 -1.36 -3.21
CA PHE A 52 9.04 -2.22 -4.27
C PHE A 52 8.00 -1.51 -5.15
N ALA A 53 7.03 -0.82 -4.53
CA ALA A 53 6.01 -0.06 -5.25
C ALA A 53 6.62 1.06 -6.09
N LEU A 54 7.63 1.77 -5.57
CA LEU A 54 8.35 2.78 -6.32
C LEU A 54 9.08 2.19 -7.53
N GLY A 55 9.81 1.09 -7.36
CA GLY A 55 10.48 0.40 -8.46
C GLY A 55 9.50 -0.01 -9.56
N LEU A 56 8.36 -0.58 -9.17
CA LEU A 56 7.30 -0.96 -10.11
C LEU A 56 6.73 0.26 -10.85
N ALA A 57 6.48 1.36 -10.14
CA ALA A 57 5.95 2.59 -10.72
C ALA A 57 6.91 3.19 -11.75
N LEU A 58 8.23 3.16 -11.47
CA LEU A 58 9.28 3.62 -12.37
C LEU A 58 9.45 2.70 -13.59
N SER A 59 9.33 1.38 -13.42
CA SER A 59 9.45 0.41 -14.52
C SER A 59 8.21 0.35 -15.41
N LEU A 60 7.03 0.71 -14.88
CA LEU A 60 5.75 0.67 -15.60
C LEU A 60 5.06 2.04 -15.55
N PRO A 61 5.62 3.10 -16.18
CA PRO A 61 5.16 4.48 -16.01
C PRO A 61 3.72 4.72 -16.47
N HIS A 62 3.15 3.83 -17.28
CA HIS A 62 1.77 3.90 -17.79
C HIS A 62 0.76 3.13 -16.95
N VAL A 63 1.20 2.39 -15.93
CA VAL A 63 0.33 1.59 -15.07
C VAL A 63 0.20 2.27 -13.72
N PRO A 64 -1.01 2.63 -13.26
CA PRO A 64 -1.18 3.16 -11.90
C PRO A 64 -0.70 2.14 -10.86
N VAL A 65 0.12 2.57 -9.90
CA VAL A 65 0.62 1.74 -8.82
C VAL A 65 0.10 2.27 -7.50
N TRP A 66 -0.59 1.42 -6.74
CA TRP A 66 -1.10 1.75 -5.42
C TRP A 66 -0.33 0.99 -4.36
N LEU A 67 0.32 1.71 -3.47
CA LEU A 67 0.92 1.14 -2.28
C LEU A 67 -0.11 1.18 -1.15
N ILE A 68 -0.55 0.02 -0.69
CA ILE A 68 -1.38 -0.17 0.50
C ILE A 68 -0.45 -0.47 1.66
N ASN A 69 0.06 0.58 2.30
CA ASN A 69 1.01 0.50 3.40
C ASN A 69 0.28 0.50 4.76
N ALA A 70 1.04 0.21 5.82
CA ALA A 70 0.62 0.38 7.20
C ALA A 70 1.57 1.37 7.90
N ASP A 71 1.06 2.12 8.86
CA ASP A 71 1.84 3.01 9.74
C ASP A 71 3.09 2.34 10.33
N GLY A 72 2.97 1.11 10.83
CA GLY A 72 4.09 0.30 11.32
C GLY A 72 5.18 0.11 10.27
N SER A 73 4.78 -0.27 9.06
CA SER A 73 5.71 -0.56 7.96
C SER A 73 6.36 0.72 7.47
N LEU A 74 5.59 1.81 7.31
CA LEU A 74 6.13 3.13 6.97
C LEU A 74 7.14 3.61 8.03
N CYS A 75 6.81 3.46 9.31
CA CYS A 75 7.68 3.87 10.40
C CYS A 75 9.03 3.14 10.39
N MET A 76 9.02 1.84 10.07
CA MET A 76 10.23 1.02 10.02
C MET A 76 11.19 1.43 8.90
N ASN A 77 10.68 2.03 7.82
CA ASN A 77 11.50 2.56 6.74
C ASN A 77 11.05 3.96 6.33
N LEU A 78 11.09 4.91 7.26
CA LEU A 78 10.60 6.26 7.01
C LEU A 78 11.40 7.01 5.92
N GLY A 79 12.68 6.64 5.74
CA GLY A 79 13.55 7.18 4.70
C GLY A 79 13.06 6.92 3.28
N CYS A 80 12.16 5.94 3.07
CA CYS A 80 11.55 5.69 1.76
C CYS A 80 10.83 6.93 1.20
N LEU A 81 10.27 7.78 2.06
CA LEU A 81 9.58 9.00 1.63
C LEU A 81 10.50 9.98 0.91
N LEU A 82 11.77 10.08 1.32
CA LEU A 82 12.76 10.94 0.63
C LEU A 82 13.04 10.42 -0.78
N THR A 83 13.15 9.09 -0.93
CA THR A 83 13.37 8.45 -2.22
C THR A 83 12.14 8.58 -3.12
N GLU A 84 10.93 8.31 -2.59
CA GLU A 84 9.67 8.45 -3.34
C GLU A 84 9.45 9.90 -3.82
N ALA A 85 9.69 10.88 -2.94
CA ALA A 85 9.58 12.30 -3.30
C ALA A 85 10.61 12.71 -4.37
N SER A 86 11.86 12.24 -4.23
CA SER A 86 12.95 12.54 -5.19
C SER A 86 12.70 11.94 -6.58
N GLN A 87 12.23 10.69 -6.64
CA GLN A 87 11.96 9.99 -7.91
C GLN A 87 10.65 10.47 -8.57
N ALA A 88 9.72 11.01 -7.79
CA ALA A 88 8.51 11.66 -8.26
C ALA A 88 7.68 10.83 -9.27
N ALA A 89 7.58 9.51 -9.07
CA ALA A 89 6.87 8.61 -9.98
C ALA A 89 5.40 9.05 -10.14
N ARG A 90 5.01 9.43 -11.37
CA ARG A 90 3.74 10.12 -11.65
C ARG A 90 2.50 9.28 -11.38
N ASN A 91 2.66 7.98 -11.42
CA ASN A 91 1.66 6.93 -11.33
C ASN A 91 1.58 6.28 -9.93
N LEU A 92 2.33 6.74 -8.93
CA LEU A 92 2.35 6.15 -7.59
C LEU A 92 1.36 6.81 -6.62
N LYS A 93 0.52 6.02 -5.96
CA LYS A 93 -0.36 6.45 -4.86
C LYS A 93 -0.01 5.67 -3.60
N HIS A 94 0.45 6.37 -2.56
CA HIS A 94 0.84 5.78 -1.28
C HIS A 94 -0.28 5.96 -0.26
N PHE A 95 -1.05 4.90 -0.01
CA PHE A 95 -2.06 4.87 1.04
C PHE A 95 -1.45 4.27 2.32
N VAL A 96 -1.61 4.94 3.45
CA VAL A 96 -1.11 4.48 4.74
C VAL A 96 -2.30 4.19 5.63
N VAL A 97 -2.55 2.92 5.96
CA VAL A 97 -3.53 2.55 6.97
C VAL A 97 -2.90 2.78 8.34
N ASP A 98 -3.37 3.81 9.05
CA ASP A 98 -2.83 4.27 10.33
C ASP A 98 -3.82 3.96 11.45
N ASN A 99 -3.55 2.90 12.21
CA ASN A 99 -4.36 2.46 13.34
C ASN A 99 -3.63 2.65 14.70
N GLY A 100 -2.39 3.14 14.68
CA GLY A 100 -1.60 3.42 15.86
C GLY A 100 -1.10 2.17 16.59
N VAL A 101 -1.20 0.97 16.02
CA VAL A 101 -0.78 -0.28 16.67
C VAL A 101 -0.17 -1.30 15.71
N TYR A 102 0.80 -2.08 16.20
CA TYR A 102 1.28 -3.29 15.52
C TYR A 102 0.24 -4.42 15.66
N GLN A 103 -0.78 -4.38 14.81
CA GLN A 103 -1.97 -5.23 14.91
C GLN A 103 -1.68 -6.73 14.85
N THR A 104 -0.73 -7.17 14.02
CA THR A 104 -0.44 -8.60 13.78
C THR A 104 0.22 -9.29 14.97
N VAL A 105 0.84 -8.54 15.88
CA VAL A 105 1.56 -9.05 17.06
C VAL A 105 0.80 -8.76 18.36
N GLY A 106 -0.52 -8.57 18.28
CA GLY A 106 -1.39 -8.40 19.45
C GLY A 106 -1.77 -6.95 19.75
N GLY A 107 -1.58 -6.02 18.80
CA GLY A 107 -2.02 -4.63 18.96
C GLY A 107 -1.13 -3.82 19.89
N LEU A 108 0.18 -4.09 19.87
CA LEU A 108 1.15 -3.30 20.64
C LEU A 108 1.17 -1.85 20.13
N PRO A 109 1.24 -0.85 21.02
CA PRO A 109 1.27 0.55 20.61
C PRO A 109 2.41 0.86 19.63
N MET A 110 2.11 1.69 18.63
CA MET A 110 3.12 2.25 17.75
C MET A 110 4.11 3.14 18.52
N VAL A 111 5.34 3.21 18.00
CA VAL A 111 6.31 4.18 18.49
C VAL A 111 5.74 5.60 18.39
N ASN A 112 6.09 6.45 19.36
CA ASN A 112 5.60 7.81 19.47
C ASN A 112 4.07 7.95 19.69
N GLY A 113 3.35 6.87 19.99
CA GLY A 113 2.03 6.90 20.66
C GLY A 113 0.97 7.78 20.00
N GLY A 114 0.83 7.72 18.68
CA GLY A 114 -0.17 8.50 17.93
C GLY A 114 0.16 9.98 17.74
N ARG A 115 1.33 10.46 18.17
CA ARG A 115 1.78 11.85 18.00
C ARG A 115 2.42 12.11 16.63
N THR A 116 2.66 11.07 15.84
CA THR A 116 3.29 11.18 14.53
C THR A 116 2.26 11.62 13.49
N ASP A 117 2.55 12.71 12.78
CA ASP A 117 1.80 13.13 11.59
C ASP A 117 2.57 12.69 10.33
N TYR A 118 2.20 11.52 9.80
CA TYR A 118 2.83 10.96 8.59
C TYR A 118 2.56 11.82 7.34
N ALA A 119 1.42 12.52 7.26
CA ALA A 119 1.13 13.40 6.13
C ALA A 119 2.03 14.65 6.18
N ALA A 120 2.26 15.22 7.36
CA ALA A 120 3.20 16.32 7.54
C ALA A 120 4.64 15.90 7.21
N ILE A 121 5.08 14.73 7.67
CA ILE A 121 6.40 14.20 7.34
C ILE A 121 6.54 14.02 5.83
N ALA A 122 5.53 13.47 5.15
CA ALA A 122 5.55 13.32 3.70
C ALA A 122 5.64 14.67 2.97
N ARG A 123 4.88 15.69 3.40
CA ARG A 123 5.02 17.05 2.86
C ARG A 123 6.44 17.58 3.06
N ALA A 124 7.00 17.43 4.25
CA ALA A 124 8.35 17.87 4.57
C ALA A 124 9.44 17.08 3.80
N ALA A 125 9.15 15.83 3.42
CA ALA A 125 10.01 15.02 2.55
C ALA A 125 9.96 15.44 1.07
N GLY A 126 9.01 16.30 0.68
CA GLY A 126 8.89 16.83 -0.69
C GLY A 126 7.72 16.27 -1.49
N PHE A 127 6.77 15.55 -0.87
CA PHE A 127 5.55 15.15 -1.58
C PHE A 127 4.73 16.39 -1.96
N PRO A 128 4.31 16.54 -3.23
CA PRO A 128 3.49 17.67 -3.66
C PRO A 128 2.11 17.64 -3.00
N ARG A 129 1.64 16.44 -2.65
CA ARG A 129 0.34 16.21 -2.04
C ARG A 129 0.44 15.13 -0.98
N ALA A 130 0.19 15.51 0.27
CA ALA A 130 -0.05 14.54 1.32
C ALA A 130 -1.14 15.02 2.29
N ARG A 131 -2.04 14.10 2.67
CA ARG A 131 -3.22 14.40 3.50
C ARG A 131 -3.54 13.25 4.44
N THR A 132 -4.35 13.55 5.45
CA THR A 132 -4.97 12.57 6.34
C THR A 132 -6.48 12.62 6.12
N ILE A 133 -7.11 11.45 6.08
CA ILE A 133 -8.57 11.29 6.01
C ILE A 133 -8.99 10.43 7.20
N GLU A 134 -9.96 10.92 7.96
CA GLU A 134 -10.38 10.30 9.23
C GLU A 134 -11.81 9.72 9.18
N ALA A 135 -12.62 10.20 8.24
CA ALA A 135 -14.00 9.79 8.06
C ALA A 135 -14.22 9.02 6.75
N LEU A 136 -15.11 8.02 6.78
CA LEU A 136 -15.35 7.14 5.64
C LEU A 136 -16.05 7.87 4.48
N ASP A 137 -17.02 8.73 4.78
CA ASP A 137 -17.73 9.55 3.80
C ASP A 137 -16.78 10.56 3.10
N GLU A 138 -15.80 11.07 3.84
CA GLU A 138 -14.74 11.89 3.28
C GLU A 138 -13.86 11.08 2.32
N LEU A 139 -13.47 9.86 2.69
CA LEU A 139 -12.73 8.96 1.81
C LEU A 139 -13.52 8.68 0.52
N GLU A 140 -14.80 8.32 0.63
CA GLU A 140 -15.66 8.05 -0.52
C GLU A 140 -15.80 9.25 -1.46
N ARG A 141 -15.87 10.47 -0.90
CA ARG A 141 -15.94 11.71 -1.68
C ARG A 141 -14.60 12.06 -2.34
N GLN A 142 -13.48 11.87 -1.66
CA GLN A 142 -12.16 12.32 -2.14
C GLN A 142 -11.45 11.31 -3.03
N ILE A 143 -11.73 10.01 -2.89
CA ILE A 143 -10.98 8.97 -3.59
C ILE A 143 -10.97 9.13 -5.12
N PRO A 144 -12.06 9.53 -5.82
CA PRO A 144 -11.99 9.71 -7.27
C PRO A 144 -11.03 10.82 -7.70
N ALA A 145 -10.91 11.87 -6.89
CA ALA A 145 -9.95 12.94 -7.14
C ALA A 145 -8.51 12.49 -6.86
N ILE A 146 -8.28 11.80 -5.72
CA ILE A 146 -6.96 11.29 -5.34
C ILE A 146 -6.39 10.35 -6.39
N THR A 147 -7.22 9.49 -6.98
CA THR A 147 -6.80 8.53 -8.00
C THR A 147 -6.49 9.20 -9.35
N ALA A 148 -7.12 10.33 -9.65
CA ALA A 148 -6.90 11.12 -10.87
C ALA A 148 -5.73 12.12 -10.77
N GLU A 149 -5.19 12.36 -9.57
CA GLU A 149 -4.08 13.30 -9.37
C GLU A 149 -2.82 12.92 -10.16
N GLU A 150 -2.17 13.87 -10.82
CA GLU A 150 -0.88 13.65 -11.48
C GLU A 150 0.29 13.78 -10.50
N GLY A 151 1.16 12.77 -10.39
CA GLY A 151 2.29 12.81 -9.47
C GLY A 151 2.09 11.90 -8.26
N PRO A 152 3.17 11.63 -7.50
CA PRO A 152 3.07 10.87 -6.27
C PRO A 152 2.19 11.62 -5.26
N SER A 153 1.41 10.87 -4.50
CA SER A 153 0.64 11.41 -3.38
C SER A 153 0.60 10.43 -2.23
N LEU A 154 0.64 10.96 -1.01
CA LEU A 154 0.47 10.16 0.20
C LEU A 154 -0.87 10.48 0.87
N THR A 155 -1.67 9.45 1.14
CA THR A 155 -2.94 9.59 1.86
C THR A 155 -2.92 8.69 3.08
N VAL A 156 -2.89 9.30 4.26
CA VAL A 156 -3.05 8.59 5.53
C VAL A 156 -4.54 8.36 5.76
N LEU A 157 -4.93 7.12 5.97
CA LEU A 157 -6.27 6.72 6.35
C LEU A 157 -6.23 6.42 7.85
N ARG A 158 -6.76 7.34 8.65
CA ARG A 158 -6.85 7.15 10.10
C ARG A 158 -7.98 6.18 10.38
N VAL A 159 -7.62 5.03 10.95
CA VAL A 159 -8.57 3.97 11.26
C VAL A 159 -8.50 3.60 12.73
N ASP A 160 -9.59 3.05 13.24
CA ASP A 160 -9.65 2.64 14.63
C ASP A 160 -8.80 1.37 14.85
N PRO A 161 -8.03 1.26 15.95
CA PRO A 161 -7.39 0.02 16.31
C PRO A 161 -8.47 -1.02 16.65
N GLU A 162 -8.30 -2.23 16.13
CA GLU A 162 -9.26 -3.30 16.36
C GLU A 162 -8.62 -4.37 17.24
N LYS A 163 -9.42 -5.14 17.99
CA LYS A 163 -8.90 -6.17 18.89
C LYS A 163 -8.90 -7.54 18.20
N GLY A 164 -7.90 -8.37 18.50
CA GLY A 164 -7.82 -9.77 18.06
C GLY A 164 -6.66 -10.09 17.13
N PHE A 165 -6.11 -11.29 17.28
CA PHE A 165 -5.08 -11.85 16.39
C PHE A 165 -5.72 -12.32 15.08
N LEU A 166 -5.06 -12.03 13.94
CA LEU A 166 -5.40 -12.59 12.63
C LEU A 166 -6.90 -12.49 12.27
N ARG A 167 -7.53 -11.34 12.50
CA ARG A 167 -8.95 -11.10 12.23
C ARG A 167 -9.39 -11.56 10.84
N THR A 168 -8.56 -11.25 9.86
CA THR A 168 -8.76 -11.63 8.46
C THR A 168 -7.66 -12.61 8.09
N PRO A 169 -8.03 -13.82 7.64
CA PRO A 169 -7.04 -14.81 7.23
C PRO A 169 -6.09 -14.22 6.18
N PRO A 170 -4.79 -14.54 6.27
CA PRO A 170 -3.86 -14.15 5.21
C PRO A 170 -4.23 -14.85 3.90
N MET A 171 -3.54 -14.47 2.82
CA MET A 171 -3.56 -15.26 1.60
C MET A 171 -3.13 -16.69 1.85
N THR A 172 -3.58 -17.59 0.97
CA THR A 172 -3.28 -19.01 1.03
C THR A 172 -1.94 -19.38 0.39
N TYR A 173 -1.27 -18.43 -0.27
CA TYR A 173 -0.01 -18.67 -0.99
C TYR A 173 1.14 -17.94 -0.30
N GLU A 174 2.28 -18.62 -0.18
CA GLU A 174 3.43 -18.14 0.57
C GLU A 174 4.63 -17.79 -0.33
N GLY A 175 5.45 -16.84 0.13
CA GLY A 175 6.81 -16.59 -0.35
C GLY A 175 7.00 -16.65 -1.88
N PRO A 176 7.76 -17.64 -2.42
CA PRO A 176 8.03 -17.74 -3.85
C PRO A 176 6.79 -17.87 -4.75
N GLU A 177 5.72 -18.52 -4.28
CA GLU A 177 4.50 -18.70 -5.08
C GLU A 177 3.85 -17.34 -5.37
N MET A 178 3.83 -16.45 -4.37
CA MET A 178 3.32 -15.08 -4.52
C MET A 178 4.07 -14.32 -5.63
N LYS A 179 5.40 -14.40 -5.64
CA LYS A 179 6.24 -13.77 -6.67
C LYS A 179 5.84 -14.24 -8.06
N TYR A 180 5.73 -15.56 -8.27
CA TYR A 180 5.40 -16.11 -9.59
C TYR A 180 3.97 -15.80 -10.00
N ARG A 181 2.99 -15.92 -9.10
CA ARG A 181 1.58 -15.55 -9.38
C ARG A 181 1.47 -14.09 -9.79
N PHE A 182 2.09 -13.19 -9.03
CA PHE A 182 2.11 -11.76 -9.34
C PHE A 182 2.74 -11.47 -10.71
N GLY A 183 3.96 -11.96 -10.95
CA GLY A 183 4.62 -11.71 -12.23
C GLY A 183 3.84 -12.28 -13.42
N ARG A 184 3.33 -13.53 -13.33
CA ARG A 184 2.49 -14.12 -14.38
C ARG A 184 1.17 -13.36 -14.56
N ALA A 185 0.58 -12.82 -13.49
CA ALA A 185 -0.60 -11.96 -13.60
C ALA A 185 -0.28 -10.66 -14.34
N LEU A 186 0.87 -10.04 -14.09
CA LEU A 186 1.32 -8.86 -14.84
C LEU A 186 1.59 -9.17 -16.32
N GLU A 187 2.23 -10.30 -16.63
CA GLU A 187 2.44 -10.72 -18.03
C GLU A 187 1.12 -10.87 -18.78
N ARG A 188 0.15 -11.60 -18.19
CA ARG A 188 -1.19 -11.76 -18.78
C ARG A 188 -1.92 -10.44 -18.98
N ARG A 189 -1.78 -9.53 -18.01
CA ARG A 189 -2.54 -8.28 -17.96
C ARG A 189 -1.94 -7.17 -18.83
N LEU A 190 -0.62 -7.10 -18.90
CA LEU A 190 0.12 -5.99 -19.52
C LEU A 190 0.84 -6.40 -20.81
N GLY A 191 0.91 -7.69 -21.14
CA GLY A 191 1.63 -8.19 -22.32
C GLY A 191 3.14 -8.00 -22.23
N ILE A 192 3.68 -7.91 -21.01
CA ILE A 192 5.12 -7.81 -20.75
C ILE A 192 5.71 -9.19 -20.46
N GLU A 193 7.04 -9.30 -20.46
CA GLU A 193 7.77 -10.47 -19.98
C GLU A 193 8.42 -10.15 -18.62
N VAL A 194 8.09 -10.92 -17.59
CA VAL A 194 8.64 -10.78 -16.23
C VAL A 194 9.55 -11.96 -15.91
N PHE A 195 9.15 -13.15 -16.33
CA PHE A 195 9.92 -14.38 -16.15
C PHE A 195 10.20 -15.05 -17.49
N GLY A 196 11.48 -15.23 -17.78
CA GLY A 196 11.97 -16.00 -18.91
C GLY A 196 13.34 -16.59 -18.58
N PRO A 197 13.82 -17.57 -19.39
CA PRO A 197 15.18 -18.05 -19.28
C PRO A 197 16.13 -16.88 -19.54
N GLN A 198 16.77 -16.39 -18.49
CA GLN A 198 17.95 -15.56 -18.64
C GLN A 198 19.04 -16.55 -19.02
N GLY A 199 19.40 -16.57 -20.30
CA GLY A 199 20.25 -17.61 -20.91
C GLY A 199 21.36 -18.10 -19.97
N TYR A 200 21.27 -19.38 -19.64
CA TYR A 200 22.39 -20.20 -19.17
C TYR A 200 22.63 -21.27 -20.24
#